data_AF-A0A7S1DH61-F1
#
_entry.id   AF-A0A7S1DH61-F1
#
_cell.length_a   1.000
_cell.length_b   1.000
_cell.length_c   1.000
_cell.angle_alpha   90.00
_cell.angle_beta   90.00
_cell.angle_gamma   90.00
#
_symmetry.space_group_name_H-M   'P 1'
#
loop_
_entity.id
_entity.type
_entity.pdbx_description
1 polymer ?
#
loop_
_entity_poly.entity_id
_entity_poly.type
_entity_poly.pdbx_seq_one_letter_code
_entity_poly.pdbx_strand_id
1 'polypeptide(L)'
;AAAISEELEKAAPDTDRVRELCKKEGVPDALRGKVWQILLGVHNKRANLDVPPGGDGLTPEDQQTIKADVARTRQTVDMFRTPEVQTDLENLLTVYCKRRSVRYTQGLNELIAPFFLLGMDAGGIFNCFYGLMAKFLPNMLRGHDLKTLRRGLEMFGLLLQYHAPRMHHHLSEHGVRADLYATSWFVTLFAGDSSIPVVLALWDQFLLREDPFFVYFVALALLVREEESIMAADEADVMELLRRIKMSDAEEVRRAVQAAEEFDLETPRSFRRQLYRATVQNEANSDVDEMLLTAPCLVLPPQELVKESGKVRFFVIDTRPQEAFVLGALPTAVNLDVASLAREELDAKVAELKKGLAGQHICIMGSDAGGSA
;
A
#
# COMPACT_ATOMS: atom_id res chain seq x y z
N ALA A 1 25.62 13.58 -6.98
CA ALA A 1 24.88 14.69 -7.62
C ALA A 1 25.36 15.03 -9.03
N ALA A 2 26.67 15.18 -9.28
CA ALA A 2 27.19 15.57 -10.60
C ALA A 2 26.81 14.58 -11.73
N ALA A 3 27.00 13.27 -11.50
CA ALA A 3 26.63 12.24 -12.48
C ALA A 3 25.12 12.21 -12.79
N ILE A 4 24.28 12.45 -11.77
CA ILE A 4 22.83 12.58 -11.96
C ILE A 4 22.54 13.80 -12.84
N SER A 5 23.12 14.96 -12.52
CA SER A 5 22.94 16.17 -13.32
C SER A 5 23.36 15.97 -14.77
N GLU A 6 24.49 15.32 -15.03
CA GLU A 6 24.98 15.02 -16.38
C GLU A 6 23.99 14.14 -17.16
N GLU A 7 23.43 13.09 -16.53
CA GLU A 7 22.42 12.23 -17.14
C GLU A 7 21.14 13.02 -17.49
N LEU A 8 20.70 13.91 -16.60
CA LEU A 8 19.49 14.72 -16.76
C LEU A 8 19.59 15.77 -17.87
N GLU A 9 20.79 16.23 -18.23
CA GLU A 9 21.01 17.21 -19.30
C GLU A 9 21.10 16.58 -20.70
N LYS A 10 21.07 15.24 -20.82
CA LYS A 10 20.99 14.57 -22.11
C LYS A 10 19.65 14.85 -22.78
N ALA A 11 19.64 14.89 -24.11
CA ALA A 11 18.41 15.07 -24.89
C ALA A 11 17.37 13.96 -24.66
N ALA A 12 17.83 12.76 -24.33
CA ALA A 12 17.02 11.63 -23.90
C ALA A 12 17.71 10.96 -22.70
N PRO A 13 17.38 11.38 -21.46
CA PRO A 13 17.93 10.76 -20.26
C PRO A 13 17.50 9.30 -20.14
N ASP A 14 18.44 8.43 -19.72
CA ASP A 14 18.13 7.03 -19.47
C ASP A 14 17.50 6.86 -18.07
N THR A 15 16.24 6.44 -18.04
CA THR A 15 15.48 6.23 -16.79
C THR A 15 16.13 5.21 -15.86
N ASP A 16 16.70 4.12 -16.38
CA ASP A 16 17.33 3.08 -15.57
C ASP A 16 18.65 3.59 -15.00
N ARG A 17 19.40 4.36 -15.79
CA ARG A 17 20.64 5.00 -15.32
C ARG A 17 20.38 6.02 -14.23
N VAL A 18 19.38 6.90 -14.40
CA VAL A 18 18.95 7.86 -13.36
C VAL A 18 18.58 7.11 -12.08
N ARG A 19 17.80 6.03 -12.20
CA ARG A 19 17.38 5.19 -11.06
C ARG A 19 18.57 4.57 -10.34
N GLU A 20 19.53 4.00 -11.05
CA GLU A 20 20.75 3.41 -10.47
C GLU A 20 21.56 4.44 -9.69
N LEU A 21 21.81 5.62 -10.29
CA LEU A 21 22.56 6.70 -9.65
C LEU A 21 21.85 7.22 -8.39
N CYS A 22 20.54 7.44 -8.46
CA CYS A 22 19.75 7.90 -7.31
C CYS A 22 19.64 6.85 -6.20
N LYS A 23 19.60 5.55 -6.52
CA LYS A 23 19.66 4.48 -5.49
C LYS A 23 20.98 4.50 -4.73
N LYS A 24 22.08 4.85 -5.39
CA LYS A 24 23.42 4.90 -4.78
C LYS A 24 23.68 6.18 -3.98
N GLU A 25 23.27 7.32 -4.52
CA GLU A 25 23.63 8.65 -3.97
C GLU A 25 22.49 9.37 -3.26
N GLY A 26 21.27 8.84 -3.32
CA GLY A 26 20.05 9.57 -2.97
C GLY A 26 19.59 10.51 -4.09
N VAL A 27 18.36 11.02 -3.98
CA VAL A 27 17.82 12.02 -4.91
C VAL A 27 18.22 13.41 -4.41
N PRO A 28 19.01 14.20 -5.17
CA PRO A 28 19.40 15.54 -4.75
C PRO A 28 18.22 16.50 -4.79
N ASP A 29 18.07 17.34 -3.75
CA ASP A 29 16.92 18.25 -3.62
C ASP A 29 16.71 19.16 -4.83
N ALA A 30 17.79 19.79 -5.31
CA ALA A 30 17.74 20.70 -6.46
C ALA A 30 17.36 20.00 -7.78
N LEU A 31 17.54 18.67 -7.87
CA LEU A 31 17.27 17.89 -9.08
C LEU A 31 16.00 17.05 -8.96
N ARG A 32 15.37 16.98 -7.78
CA ARG A 32 14.23 16.08 -7.49
C ARG A 32 13.08 16.25 -8.47
N GLY A 33 12.72 17.49 -8.81
CA GLY A 33 11.66 17.76 -9.79
C GLY A 33 11.93 17.16 -11.17
N LYS A 34 13.17 17.25 -11.68
CA LYS A 34 13.56 16.62 -12.96
C LYS A 34 13.64 15.09 -12.84
N VAL A 35 14.21 14.57 -11.76
CA VAL A 35 14.31 13.13 -11.49
C VAL A 35 12.91 12.49 -11.45
N TRP A 36 11.98 13.08 -10.70
CA TRP A 36 10.63 12.55 -10.57
C TRP A 36 9.87 12.55 -11.90
N GLN A 37 10.03 13.59 -12.72
CA GLN A 37 9.46 13.61 -14.08
C GLN A 37 9.94 12.42 -14.92
N ILE A 38 11.20 12.03 -14.81
CA ILE A 38 11.76 10.87 -15.52
C ILE A 38 11.25 9.56 -14.93
N LEU A 39 11.29 9.39 -13.60
CA LEU A 39 10.84 8.16 -12.93
C LEU A 39 9.32 7.90 -13.10
N LEU A 40 8.53 8.95 -13.28
CA LEU A 40 7.11 8.89 -13.60
C LEU A 40 6.84 8.75 -15.10
N GLY A 41 7.88 8.81 -15.95
CA GLY A 41 7.76 8.69 -17.40
C GLY A 41 7.01 9.86 -18.04
N VAL A 42 7.13 11.06 -17.47
CA VAL A 42 6.44 12.28 -17.93
C VAL A 42 7.37 13.40 -18.37
N HIS A 43 8.68 13.17 -18.33
CA HIS A 43 9.67 14.08 -18.90
C HIS A 43 9.36 14.42 -20.37
N ASN A 44 9.50 15.70 -20.73
CA ASN A 44 9.19 16.26 -22.05
C ASN A 44 7.74 16.09 -22.55
N LYS A 45 6.81 15.65 -21.70
CA LYS A 45 5.38 15.63 -22.07
C LYS A 45 4.79 17.02 -21.91
N ARG A 46 4.10 17.48 -22.95
CA ARG A 46 3.27 18.69 -22.83
C ARG A 46 2.00 18.35 -22.05
N ALA A 47 1.75 19.10 -20.98
CA ALA A 47 0.45 19.04 -20.33
C ALA A 47 -0.57 19.81 -21.18
N ASN A 48 -1.73 19.23 -21.40
CA ASN A 48 -2.89 19.99 -21.86
C ASN A 48 -3.69 20.37 -20.61
N LEU A 49 -3.58 21.62 -20.18
CA LEU A 49 -4.27 22.12 -18.99
C LEU A 49 -5.67 22.67 -19.30
N ASP A 50 -6.11 22.56 -20.56
CA ASP A 50 -7.46 22.98 -20.93
C ASP A 50 -8.48 22.08 -20.22
N VAL A 51 -9.43 22.72 -19.56
CA VAL A 51 -10.55 22.05 -18.95
C VAL A 51 -11.44 21.51 -20.07
N PRO A 52 -11.60 20.17 -20.24
CA PRO A 52 -12.44 19.65 -21.29
C PRO A 52 -13.91 20.11 -21.08
N PRO A 53 -14.61 20.54 -22.13
CA PRO A 53 -16.04 20.82 -22.04
C PRO A 53 -16.80 19.51 -21.72
N GLY A 54 -17.72 19.53 -20.75
CA GLY A 54 -18.56 18.36 -20.44
C GLY A 54 -17.90 17.26 -19.59
N GLY A 55 -17.06 17.61 -18.63
CA GLY A 55 -16.61 16.64 -17.61
C GLY A 55 -17.74 16.30 -16.63
N ASP A 56 -18.59 15.33 -16.98
CA ASP A 56 -19.78 14.94 -16.21
C ASP A 56 -19.48 14.37 -14.80
N GLY A 57 -18.20 14.11 -14.50
CA GLY A 57 -17.77 13.54 -13.22
C GLY A 57 -17.64 14.52 -12.06
N LEU A 58 -17.48 15.83 -12.31
CA LEU A 58 -17.26 16.83 -11.25
C LEU A 58 -18.50 17.67 -11.01
N THR A 59 -19.05 17.63 -9.80
CA THR A 59 -20.24 18.37 -9.39
C THR A 59 -19.91 19.74 -8.79
N PRO A 60 -20.88 20.67 -8.66
CA PRO A 60 -20.68 21.92 -7.92
C PRO A 60 -20.27 21.70 -6.45
N GLU A 61 -20.79 20.65 -5.80
CA GLU A 61 -20.43 20.25 -4.44
C GLU A 61 -18.98 19.80 -4.35
N ASP A 62 -18.51 19.02 -5.34
CA ASP A 62 -17.11 18.64 -5.45
C ASP A 62 -16.21 19.89 -5.59
N GLN A 63 -16.61 20.88 -6.40
CA GLN A 63 -15.84 22.12 -6.55
C GLN A 63 -15.77 22.93 -5.24
N GLN A 64 -16.85 22.95 -4.45
CA GLN A 64 -16.83 23.58 -3.13
C GLN A 64 -15.89 22.84 -2.16
N THR A 65 -15.87 21.51 -2.23
CA THR A 65 -14.97 20.67 -1.44
C THR A 65 -13.51 20.90 -1.84
N ILE A 66 -13.20 20.99 -3.15
CA ILE A 66 -11.87 21.37 -3.64
C ILE A 66 -11.42 22.69 -3.01
N LYS A 67 -12.27 23.73 -3.06
CA LYS A 67 -11.95 25.04 -2.47
C LYS A 67 -11.65 24.97 -0.97
N ALA A 68 -12.48 24.24 -0.23
CA ALA A 68 -12.30 24.06 1.21
C ALA A 68 -10.99 23.31 1.53
N ASP A 69 -10.66 22.27 0.76
CA ASP A 69 -9.44 21.49 0.92
C ASP A 69 -8.18 22.28 0.54
N VAL A 70 -8.23 23.00 -0.57
CA VAL A 70 -7.15 23.91 -1.03
C VAL A 70 -6.82 24.92 0.07
N ALA A 71 -7.84 25.56 0.66
CA ALA A 71 -7.65 26.58 1.69
C ALA A 71 -6.90 26.07 2.94
N ARG A 72 -7.02 24.77 3.25
CA ARG A 72 -6.36 24.11 4.40
C ARG A 72 -5.13 23.26 4.03
N THR A 73 -4.78 23.17 2.75
CA THR A 73 -3.66 22.34 2.28
C THR A 73 -2.34 22.92 2.75
N ARG A 74 -1.53 22.12 3.46
CA ARG A 74 -0.15 22.44 3.84
C ARG A 74 0.05 23.84 4.42
N GLN A 75 -0.90 24.32 5.24
CA GLN A 75 -0.85 25.66 5.81
C GLN A 75 0.39 25.96 6.65
N THR A 76 1.17 24.97 7.07
CA THR A 76 2.46 25.17 7.75
C THR A 76 3.57 25.67 6.81
N VAL A 77 3.37 25.62 5.50
CA VAL A 77 4.29 26.08 4.47
C VAL A 77 3.71 27.34 3.80
N ASP A 78 4.42 28.47 3.93
CA ASP A 78 3.90 29.80 3.55
C ASP A 78 3.42 29.88 2.09
N MET A 79 4.08 29.16 1.17
CA MET A 79 3.72 29.09 -0.25
C MET A 79 2.24 28.72 -0.46
N PHE A 80 1.68 27.78 0.30
CA PHE A 80 0.30 27.32 0.14
C PHE A 80 -0.76 28.30 0.68
N ARG A 81 -0.32 29.36 1.36
CA ARG A 81 -1.21 30.46 1.79
C ARG A 81 -1.37 31.54 0.72
N THR A 82 -0.58 31.48 -0.35
CA THR A 82 -0.63 32.49 -1.42
C THR A 82 -1.83 32.27 -2.35
N PRO A 83 -2.55 33.32 -2.77
CA PRO A 83 -3.70 33.20 -3.67
C PRO A 83 -3.35 32.55 -5.01
N GLU A 84 -2.14 32.79 -5.50
CA GLU A 84 -1.62 32.24 -6.75
C GLU A 84 -1.54 30.71 -6.67
N VAL A 85 -0.89 30.17 -5.64
CA VAL A 85 -0.75 28.73 -5.44
C VAL A 85 -2.10 28.07 -5.17
N GLN A 86 -2.98 28.72 -4.41
CA GLN A 86 -4.33 28.18 -4.17
C GLN A 86 -5.16 28.10 -5.45
N THR A 87 -5.06 29.13 -6.31
CA THR A 87 -5.73 29.17 -7.61
C THR A 87 -5.19 28.07 -8.54
N ASP A 88 -3.88 27.90 -8.62
CA ASP A 88 -3.26 26.83 -9.41
C ASP A 88 -3.64 25.45 -8.88
N LEU A 89 -3.62 25.24 -7.56
CA LEU A 89 -4.01 23.99 -6.92
C LEU A 89 -5.47 23.62 -7.23
N GLU A 90 -6.39 24.58 -7.07
CA GLU A 90 -7.81 24.41 -7.43
C GLU A 90 -7.96 24.03 -8.91
N ASN A 91 -7.32 24.79 -9.81
CA ASN A 91 -7.40 24.57 -11.25
C ASN A 91 -6.89 23.18 -11.65
N LEU A 92 -5.72 22.77 -11.15
CA LEU A 92 -5.12 21.48 -11.50
C LEU A 92 -5.96 20.30 -11.00
N LEU A 93 -6.54 20.40 -9.80
CA LEU A 93 -7.45 19.40 -9.25
C LEU A 93 -8.75 19.31 -10.07
N THR A 94 -9.34 20.46 -10.43
CA THR A 94 -10.52 20.52 -11.30
C THR A 94 -10.26 19.90 -12.67
N VAL A 95 -9.11 20.21 -13.30
CA VAL A 95 -8.69 19.63 -14.58
C VAL A 95 -8.54 18.12 -14.46
N TYR A 96 -7.92 17.62 -13.39
CA TYR A 96 -7.74 16.19 -13.16
C TYR A 96 -9.09 15.45 -13.08
N CYS A 97 -9.99 15.92 -12.21
CA CYS A 97 -11.30 15.30 -12.00
C CYS A 97 -12.13 15.29 -13.29
N LYS A 98 -12.20 16.42 -14.00
CA LYS A 98 -12.94 16.50 -15.28
C LYS A 98 -12.33 15.62 -16.35
N ARG A 99 -11.00 15.57 -16.48
CA ARG A 99 -10.32 14.74 -17.49
C ARG A 99 -10.48 13.24 -17.22
N ARG A 100 -10.51 12.84 -15.96
CA ARG A 100 -10.70 11.44 -15.57
C ARG A 100 -12.17 11.04 -15.48
N SER A 101 -13.09 12.00 -15.62
CA SER A 101 -14.52 11.83 -15.39
C SER A 101 -14.80 11.20 -14.03
N VAL A 102 -14.14 11.71 -12.97
CA VAL A 102 -14.29 11.25 -11.59
C VAL A 102 -14.72 12.41 -10.68
N ARG A 103 -15.39 12.07 -9.57
CA ARG A 103 -15.66 13.01 -8.48
C ARG A 103 -14.38 13.35 -7.73
N TYR A 104 -14.40 14.47 -7.01
CA TYR A 104 -13.31 14.83 -6.13
C TYR A 104 -13.30 13.90 -4.91
N THR A 105 -12.12 13.39 -4.57
CA THR A 105 -11.90 12.63 -3.32
C THR A 105 -10.98 13.43 -2.43
N GLN A 106 -11.41 13.67 -1.19
CA GLN A 106 -10.60 14.35 -0.19
C GLN A 106 -9.25 13.62 -0.03
N GLY A 107 -8.15 14.38 -0.07
CA GLY A 107 -6.78 13.85 -0.08
C GLY A 107 -6.05 14.03 -1.41
N LEU A 108 -6.76 14.28 -2.53
CA LEU A 108 -6.10 14.62 -3.80
C LEU A 108 -5.25 15.90 -3.69
N ASN A 109 -5.71 16.88 -2.91
CA ASN A 109 -4.98 18.10 -2.58
C ASN A 109 -3.62 17.79 -1.90
N GLU A 110 -3.59 16.79 -1.02
CA GLU A 110 -2.35 16.36 -0.33
C GLU A 110 -1.39 15.60 -1.23
N LEU A 111 -1.90 14.92 -2.26
CA LEU A 111 -1.09 14.22 -3.26
C LEU A 111 -0.43 15.17 -4.27
N ILE A 112 -1.13 16.22 -4.70
CA ILE A 112 -0.55 17.16 -5.67
C ILE A 112 0.39 18.18 -5.01
N ALA A 113 0.18 18.50 -3.73
CA ALA A 113 0.93 19.53 -3.01
C ALA A 113 2.47 19.36 -3.06
N PRO A 114 3.08 18.17 -2.82
CA PRO A 114 4.54 18.03 -2.84
C PRO A 114 5.20 18.51 -4.14
N PHE A 115 4.52 18.39 -5.29
CA PHE A 115 5.07 18.79 -6.58
C PHE A 115 5.25 20.30 -6.75
N PHE A 116 4.44 21.13 -6.05
CA PHE A 116 4.58 22.59 -6.06
C PHE A 116 5.92 23.06 -5.48
N LEU A 117 6.53 22.23 -4.61
CA LEU A 117 7.79 22.56 -3.93
C LEU A 117 9.02 22.15 -4.74
N LEU A 118 8.85 21.56 -5.92
CA LEU A 118 9.93 20.99 -6.72
C LEU A 118 10.36 21.85 -7.92
N GLY A 119 9.98 23.13 -7.91
CA GLY A 119 10.40 24.10 -8.94
C GLY A 119 9.88 23.77 -10.35
N MET A 120 8.73 23.10 -10.44
CA MET A 120 8.07 22.77 -11.70
C MET A 120 7.03 23.82 -12.07
N ASP A 121 6.75 23.97 -13.36
CA ASP A 121 5.61 24.75 -13.84
C ASP A 121 4.30 23.95 -13.66
N ALA A 122 3.16 24.60 -13.86
CA ALA A 122 1.84 23.97 -13.71
C ALA A 122 1.68 22.70 -14.58
N GLY A 123 2.30 22.70 -15.78
CA GLY A 123 2.29 21.54 -16.66
C GLY A 123 3.09 20.36 -16.12
N GLY A 124 4.31 20.60 -15.63
CA GLY A 124 5.14 19.60 -14.98
C GLY A 124 4.50 19.05 -13.71
N ILE A 125 3.92 19.92 -12.86
CA ILE A 125 3.17 19.53 -11.66
C ILE A 125 2.02 18.59 -12.04
N PHE A 126 1.17 19.00 -12.98
CA PHE A 126 0.01 18.22 -13.41
C PHE A 126 0.42 16.86 -13.98
N ASN A 127 1.44 16.83 -14.85
CA ASN A 127 1.91 15.59 -15.45
C ASN A 127 2.50 14.63 -14.41
N CYS A 128 3.30 15.13 -13.46
CA CYS A 128 3.82 14.32 -12.36
C CYS A 128 2.68 13.77 -11.48
N PHE A 129 1.74 14.62 -11.08
CA PHE A 129 0.57 14.19 -10.32
C PHE A 129 -0.24 13.12 -11.07
N TYR A 130 -0.53 13.35 -12.34
CA TYR A 130 -1.25 12.38 -13.18
C TYR A 130 -0.50 11.05 -13.31
N GLY A 131 0.83 11.11 -13.51
CA GLY A 131 1.71 9.94 -13.57
C GLY A 131 1.72 9.15 -12.26
N LEU A 132 1.80 9.86 -11.11
CA LEU A 132 1.73 9.26 -9.78
C LEU A 132 0.39 8.53 -9.58
N MET A 133 -0.71 9.20 -9.90
CA MET A 133 -2.06 8.61 -9.82
C MET A 133 -2.19 7.36 -10.69
N ALA A 134 -1.70 7.41 -11.93
CA ALA A 134 -1.76 6.27 -12.84
C ALA A 134 -0.91 5.08 -12.38
N LYS A 135 0.24 5.34 -11.74
CA LYS A 135 1.20 4.31 -11.36
C LYS A 135 0.87 3.68 -10.01
N PHE A 136 0.50 4.48 -9.01
CA PHE A 136 0.33 4.02 -7.62
C PHE A 136 -1.13 3.93 -7.16
N LEU A 137 -2.05 4.68 -7.78
CA LEU A 137 -3.45 4.76 -7.36
C LEU A 137 -4.44 4.59 -8.54
N PRO A 138 -4.22 3.66 -9.50
CA PRO A 138 -4.95 3.65 -10.78
C PRO A 138 -6.48 3.58 -10.64
N ASN A 139 -6.96 2.80 -9.68
CA ASN A 139 -8.38 2.63 -9.36
C ASN A 139 -8.73 2.90 -7.90
N MET A 140 -7.75 3.25 -7.04
CA MET A 140 -7.96 3.36 -5.59
C MET A 140 -9.01 4.42 -5.23
N LEU A 141 -9.04 5.53 -5.96
CA LEU A 141 -9.95 6.65 -5.72
C LEU A 141 -11.08 6.72 -6.77
N ARG A 142 -11.39 5.59 -7.43
CA ARG A 142 -12.49 5.50 -8.40
C ARG A 142 -13.75 4.91 -7.74
N GLY A 143 -14.90 5.23 -8.33
CA GLY A 143 -16.21 4.76 -7.87
C GLY A 143 -16.77 5.56 -6.69
N HIS A 144 -18.10 5.56 -6.53
CA HIS A 144 -18.77 6.25 -5.42
C HIS A 144 -18.48 5.60 -4.08
N ASP A 145 -18.29 4.28 -4.06
CA ASP A 145 -18.17 3.47 -2.87
C ASP A 145 -16.73 3.15 -2.48
N LEU A 146 -15.74 3.66 -3.24
CA LEU A 146 -14.31 3.39 -3.05
C LEU A 146 -14.05 1.89 -2.86
N LYS A 147 -14.74 1.04 -3.64
CA LYS A 147 -14.65 -0.43 -3.54
C LYS A 147 -13.22 -0.94 -3.57
N THR A 148 -12.42 -0.40 -4.48
CA THR A 148 -11.00 -0.74 -4.67
C THR A 148 -10.17 -0.44 -3.41
N LEU A 149 -10.41 0.71 -2.77
CA LEU A 149 -9.75 1.07 -1.51
C LEU A 149 -10.12 0.09 -0.40
N ARG A 150 -11.41 -0.27 -0.25
CA ARG A 150 -11.86 -1.24 0.75
C ARG A 150 -11.17 -2.59 0.57
N ARG A 151 -11.14 -3.11 -0.66
CA ARG A 151 -10.41 -4.35 -0.99
C ARG A 151 -8.93 -4.25 -0.63
N GLY A 152 -8.31 -3.09 -0.92
CA GLY A 152 -6.93 -2.82 -0.52
C GLY A 152 -6.74 -2.89 0.99
N LEU A 153 -7.61 -2.25 1.77
CA LEU A 153 -7.56 -2.25 3.24
C LEU A 153 -7.81 -3.64 3.83
N GLU A 154 -8.68 -4.44 3.24
CA GLU A 154 -8.90 -5.85 3.63
C GLU A 154 -7.66 -6.71 3.32
N MET A 155 -7.04 -6.54 2.15
CA MET A 155 -5.75 -7.18 1.85
C MET A 155 -4.65 -6.75 2.83
N PHE A 156 -4.65 -5.48 3.28
CA PHE A 156 -3.73 -5.02 4.32
C PHE A 156 -4.01 -5.71 5.66
N GLY A 157 -5.28 -5.93 6.03
CA GLY A 157 -5.66 -6.71 7.21
C GLY A 157 -5.12 -8.14 7.16
N LEU A 158 -5.24 -8.83 6.02
CA LEU A 158 -4.67 -10.17 5.82
C LEU A 158 -3.14 -10.17 5.90
N LEU A 159 -2.48 -9.13 5.39
CA LEU A 159 -1.04 -8.97 5.50
C LEU A 159 -0.61 -8.78 6.96
N LEU A 160 -1.34 -7.96 7.71
CA LEU A 160 -1.12 -7.75 9.13
C LEU A 160 -1.34 -9.05 9.93
N GLN A 161 -2.40 -9.80 9.66
CA GLN A 161 -2.65 -11.09 10.28
C GLN A 161 -1.51 -12.08 10.03
N TYR A 162 -0.93 -12.07 8.82
CA TYR A 162 0.16 -12.96 8.46
C TYR A 162 1.46 -12.67 9.24
N HIS A 163 1.82 -11.40 9.39
CA HIS A 163 3.09 -10.99 10.00
C HIS A 163 3.02 -10.70 11.50
N ALA A 164 1.89 -10.19 11.99
CA ALA A 164 1.66 -9.86 13.39
C ALA A 164 0.28 -10.37 13.86
N PRO A 165 0.08 -11.70 13.92
CA PRO A 165 -1.22 -12.30 14.24
C PRO A 165 -1.74 -11.91 15.63
N ARG A 166 -0.85 -11.69 16.61
CA ARG A 166 -1.21 -11.25 17.96
C ARG A 166 -1.83 -9.86 17.95
N MET A 167 -1.16 -8.92 17.27
CA MET A 167 -1.65 -7.56 17.10
C MET A 167 -2.94 -7.53 16.28
N HIS A 168 -3.02 -8.29 15.18
CA HIS A 168 -4.25 -8.40 14.39
C HIS A 168 -5.44 -8.89 15.23
N HIS A 169 -5.23 -9.94 16.02
CA HIS A 169 -6.26 -10.49 16.89
C HIS A 169 -6.71 -9.47 17.93
N HIS A 170 -5.76 -8.83 18.62
CA HIS A 170 -6.06 -7.78 19.59
C HIS A 170 -6.87 -6.63 18.97
N LEU A 171 -6.48 -6.12 17.81
CA LEU A 171 -7.25 -5.08 17.11
C LEU A 171 -8.66 -5.57 16.71
N SER A 172 -8.78 -6.83 16.28
CA SER A 172 -10.06 -7.43 15.89
C SER A 172 -11.01 -7.60 17.08
N GLU A 173 -10.51 -8.01 18.25
CA GLU A 173 -11.31 -8.11 19.49
C GLU A 173 -11.91 -6.76 19.91
N HIS A 174 -11.18 -5.68 19.66
CA HIS A 174 -11.64 -4.29 19.89
C HIS A 174 -12.46 -3.71 18.73
N GLY A 175 -12.80 -4.50 17.70
CA GLY A 175 -13.54 -4.04 16.53
C GLY A 175 -12.80 -3.02 15.66
N VAL A 176 -11.48 -2.93 15.81
CA VAL A 176 -10.62 -1.96 15.10
C VAL A 176 -10.20 -2.53 13.76
N ARG A 177 -10.92 -2.14 12.71
CA ARG A 177 -10.62 -2.49 11.32
C ARG A 177 -9.62 -1.52 10.69
N ALA A 178 -8.86 -2.00 9.70
CA ALA A 178 -7.83 -1.23 9.00
C ALA A 178 -8.34 0.10 8.41
N ASP A 179 -9.59 0.15 7.93
CA ASP A 179 -10.18 1.35 7.35
C ASP A 179 -10.33 2.51 8.34
N LEU A 180 -10.37 2.23 9.64
CA LEU A 180 -10.53 3.24 10.68
C LEU A 180 -9.26 4.06 10.94
N TYR A 181 -8.07 3.53 10.62
CA TYR A 181 -6.79 4.19 10.91
C TYR A 181 -5.86 4.31 9.70
N ALA A 182 -5.92 3.40 8.73
CA ALA A 182 -4.96 3.37 7.62
C ALA A 182 -5.49 4.01 6.32
N THR A 183 -6.75 4.43 6.27
CA THR A 183 -7.36 5.00 5.06
C THR A 183 -6.53 6.16 4.50
N SER A 184 -6.13 7.12 5.34
CA SER A 184 -5.33 8.29 4.92
C SER A 184 -3.97 7.88 4.32
N TRP A 185 -3.34 6.84 4.86
CA TRP A 185 -2.05 6.34 4.39
C TRP A 185 -2.13 5.89 2.93
N PHE A 186 -3.18 5.15 2.57
CA PHE A 186 -3.36 4.65 1.20
C PHE A 186 -3.91 5.71 0.25
N VAL A 187 -4.88 6.53 0.67
CA VAL A 187 -5.48 7.53 -0.24
C VAL A 187 -4.55 8.70 -0.53
N THR A 188 -3.57 8.96 0.32
CA THR A 188 -2.60 10.06 0.14
C THR A 188 -1.15 9.60 -0.01
N LEU A 189 -0.88 8.29 -0.07
CA LEU A 189 0.49 7.75 -0.03
C LEU A 189 1.31 8.37 1.12
N PHE A 190 0.71 8.37 2.32
CA PHE A 190 1.19 8.99 3.57
C PHE A 190 1.30 10.52 3.57
N ALA A 191 0.94 11.21 2.48
CA ALA A 191 1.09 12.65 2.41
C ALA A 191 0.26 13.39 3.46
N GLY A 192 -1.00 12.98 3.69
CA GLY A 192 -1.92 13.73 4.55
C GLY A 192 -1.44 13.94 5.99
N ASP A 193 -0.78 12.94 6.58
CA ASP A 193 -0.41 12.95 8.01
C ASP A 193 1.08 13.25 8.24
N SER A 194 1.89 13.25 7.17
CA SER A 194 3.35 13.39 7.24
C SER A 194 3.83 14.79 6.86
N SER A 195 4.96 15.23 7.40
CA SER A 195 5.60 16.48 6.99
C SER A 195 6.14 16.38 5.55
N ILE A 196 6.26 17.51 4.84
CA ILE A 196 6.79 17.51 3.47
C ILE A 196 8.14 16.79 3.34
N PRO A 197 9.16 17.01 4.21
CA PRO A 197 10.43 16.30 4.10
C PRO A 197 10.29 14.78 4.16
N VAL A 198 9.40 14.28 5.02
CA VAL A 198 9.07 12.85 5.13
C VAL A 198 8.42 12.33 3.86
N VAL A 199 7.45 13.09 3.32
CA VAL A 199 6.75 12.71 2.07
C VAL A 199 7.73 12.63 0.90
N LEU A 200 8.61 13.63 0.74
CA LEU A 200 9.62 13.63 -0.32
C LEU A 200 10.58 12.44 -0.18
N ALA A 201 11.08 12.18 1.03
CA ALA A 201 11.98 11.05 1.28
C ALA A 201 11.31 9.70 1.02
N LEU A 202 10.03 9.54 1.40
CA LEU A 202 9.29 8.31 1.17
C LEU A 202 8.97 8.11 -0.32
N TRP A 203 8.55 9.17 -1.02
CA TRP A 203 8.21 9.08 -2.44
C TRP A 203 9.45 8.89 -3.32
N ASP A 204 10.62 9.40 -2.92
CA ASP A 204 11.90 9.02 -3.54
C ASP A 204 12.04 7.48 -3.55
N GLN A 205 11.72 6.80 -2.44
CA GLN A 205 11.78 5.33 -2.36
C GLN A 205 10.73 4.65 -3.24
N PHE A 206 9.48 5.12 -3.23
CA PHE A 206 8.42 4.55 -4.08
C PHE A 206 8.74 4.68 -5.57
N LEU A 207 9.22 5.85 -6.01
CA LEU A 207 9.53 6.10 -7.41
C LEU A 207 10.76 5.33 -7.88
N LEU A 208 11.79 5.19 -7.04
CA LEU A 208 12.99 4.41 -7.37
C LEU A 208 12.74 2.89 -7.40
N ARG A 209 11.76 2.40 -6.64
CA ARG A 209 11.36 0.98 -6.64
C ARG A 209 10.46 0.61 -7.81
N GLU A 210 9.63 1.55 -8.28
CA GLU A 210 8.60 1.27 -9.30
C GLU A 210 7.63 0.15 -8.88
N ASP A 211 7.34 0.08 -7.58
CA ASP A 211 6.45 -0.92 -7.03
C ASP A 211 5.24 -0.27 -6.34
N PRO A 212 4.04 -0.30 -6.96
CA PRO A 212 2.86 0.30 -6.38
C PRO A 212 2.35 -0.42 -5.13
N PHE A 213 2.78 -1.66 -4.90
CA PHE A 213 2.35 -2.46 -3.75
C PHE A 213 3.25 -2.28 -2.53
N PHE A 214 4.41 -1.65 -2.68
CA PHE A 214 5.37 -1.47 -1.58
C PHE A 214 4.79 -0.63 -0.43
N VAL A 215 3.81 0.24 -0.72
CA VAL A 215 3.08 1.05 0.27
C VAL A 215 2.44 0.20 1.39
N TYR A 216 2.01 -1.03 1.08
CA TYR A 216 1.40 -1.95 2.04
C TYR A 216 2.41 -2.46 3.07
N PHE A 217 3.64 -2.73 2.62
CA PHE A 217 4.72 -3.17 3.50
C PHE A 217 5.27 -2.03 4.34
N VAL A 218 5.29 -0.79 3.82
CA VAL A 218 5.62 0.39 4.62
C VAL A 218 4.55 0.64 5.68
N ALA A 219 3.27 0.51 5.35
CA ALA A 219 2.17 0.62 6.32
C ALA A 219 2.29 -0.46 7.41
N LEU A 220 2.62 -1.71 7.04
CA LEU A 220 2.84 -2.79 7.98
C LEU A 220 4.01 -2.49 8.92
N ALA A 221 5.16 -2.10 8.36
CA ALA A 221 6.36 -1.77 9.13
C ALA A 221 6.10 -0.64 10.14
N LEU A 222 5.34 0.38 9.72
CA LEU A 222 4.98 1.49 10.58
C LEU A 222 4.07 1.06 11.73
N LEU A 223 3.14 0.13 11.48
CA LEU A 223 2.21 -0.38 12.49
C LEU A 223 2.88 -1.35 13.47
N VAL A 224 3.66 -2.32 12.96
CA VAL A 224 4.37 -3.33 13.76
C VAL A 224 5.42 -2.68 14.67
N ARG A 225 5.99 -1.54 14.28
CA ARG A 225 6.86 -0.74 15.16
C ARG A 225 6.21 -0.39 16.49
N GLU A 226 4.89 -0.22 16.50
CA GLU A 226 4.12 0.17 17.68
C GLU A 226 3.44 -1.04 18.37
N GLU A 227 3.79 -2.28 18.02
CA GLU A 227 3.12 -3.49 18.52
C GLU A 227 3.08 -3.53 20.05
N GLU A 228 4.22 -3.34 20.73
CA GLU A 228 4.28 -3.33 22.19
C GLU A 228 3.36 -2.26 22.81
N SER A 229 3.32 -1.07 22.22
CA SER A 229 2.49 0.04 22.70
C SER A 229 1.00 -0.22 22.47
N ILE A 230 0.64 -0.79 21.31
CA ILE A 230 -0.73 -1.17 20.96
C ILE A 230 -1.23 -2.26 21.90
N MET A 231 -0.41 -3.30 22.13
CA MET A 231 -0.77 -4.44 22.97
C MET A 231 -0.89 -4.09 24.45
N ALA A 232 -0.22 -3.01 24.89
CA ALA A 232 -0.28 -2.51 26.26
C ALA A 232 -1.35 -1.44 26.48
N ALA A 233 -1.98 -0.93 25.42
CA ALA A 233 -3.00 0.12 25.52
C ALA A 233 -4.34 -0.43 26.01
N ASP A 234 -5.07 0.38 26.77
CA ASP A 234 -6.45 0.11 27.11
C ASP A 234 -7.35 0.29 25.87
N GLU A 235 -8.47 -0.42 25.81
CA GLU A 235 -9.43 -0.41 24.69
C GLU A 235 -9.79 1.01 24.21
N ALA A 236 -10.00 1.94 25.16
CA ALA A 236 -10.39 3.32 24.86
C ALA A 236 -9.29 4.12 24.13
N ASP A 237 -8.02 3.74 24.31
CA ASP A 237 -6.85 4.50 23.86
C ASP A 237 -6.24 3.96 22.56
N VAL A 238 -6.52 2.69 22.20
CA VAL A 238 -5.99 2.04 20.99
C VAL A 238 -6.22 2.90 19.73
N MET A 239 -7.44 3.40 19.54
CA MET A 239 -7.78 4.22 18.39
C MET A 239 -7.10 5.60 18.38
N GLU A 240 -6.81 6.17 19.55
CA GLU A 240 -6.04 7.43 19.62
C GLU A 240 -4.58 7.16 19.24
N LEU A 241 -4.00 6.09 19.78
CA LEU A 241 -2.63 5.68 19.49
C LEU A 241 -2.44 5.45 17.99
N LEU A 242 -3.32 4.65 17.37
CA LEU A 242 -3.26 4.34 15.93
C LEU A 242 -3.29 5.61 15.05
N ARG A 243 -4.09 6.62 15.41
CA ARG A 243 -4.15 7.89 14.66
C ARG A 243 -2.90 8.74 14.80
N ARG A 244 -2.09 8.50 15.84
CA ARG A 244 -0.84 9.25 16.09
C ARG A 244 0.37 8.61 15.40
N ILE A 245 0.22 7.39 14.89
CA ILE A 245 1.27 6.67 14.17
C ILE A 245 1.62 7.42 12.88
N LYS A 246 2.87 7.87 12.80
CA LYS A 246 3.46 8.52 11.62
C LYS A 246 4.98 8.44 11.67
N MET A 247 5.60 8.75 10.53
CA MET A 247 7.05 8.95 10.42
C MET A 247 7.40 10.41 10.74
N SER A 248 8.37 10.64 11.63
CA SER A 248 8.80 11.99 12.02
C SER A 248 9.79 12.63 11.05
N ASP A 249 10.67 11.83 10.45
CA ASP A 249 11.81 12.31 9.66
C ASP A 249 12.30 11.27 8.64
N ALA A 250 13.33 11.63 7.88
CA ALA A 250 13.91 10.77 6.86
C ALA A 250 14.59 9.51 7.42
N GLU A 251 15.04 9.51 8.69
CA GLU A 251 15.61 8.31 9.31
C GLU A 251 14.53 7.28 9.62
N GLU A 252 13.37 7.74 10.10
CA GLU A 252 12.22 6.87 10.27
C GLU A 252 11.75 6.28 8.95
N VAL A 253 11.74 7.07 7.86
CA VAL A 253 11.46 6.57 6.52
C VAL A 253 12.44 5.46 6.14
N ARG A 254 13.75 5.64 6.36
CA ARG A 254 14.76 4.61 6.06
C ARG A 254 14.52 3.32 6.83
N ARG A 255 14.25 3.41 8.13
CA ARG A 255 13.96 2.25 8.99
C ARG A 255 12.68 1.53 8.56
N ALA A 256 11.61 2.27 8.28
CA ALA A 256 10.35 1.71 7.81
C ALA A 256 10.51 1.00 6.45
N VAL A 257 11.28 1.60 5.53
CA VAL A 257 11.57 1.00 4.21
C VAL A 257 12.40 -0.26 4.33
N GLN A 258 13.41 -0.30 5.21
CA GLN A 258 14.20 -1.51 5.45
C GLN A 258 13.34 -2.64 6.02
N ALA A 259 12.54 -2.37 7.06
CA ALA A 259 11.63 -3.35 7.62
C ALA A 259 10.58 -3.83 6.59
N ALA A 260 10.07 -2.91 5.76
CA ALA A 260 9.15 -3.24 4.68
C ALA A 260 9.76 -4.19 3.62
N GLU A 261 11.05 -4.06 3.31
CA GLU A 261 11.75 -5.01 2.43
C GLU A 261 11.84 -6.40 3.04
N GLU A 262 12.11 -6.49 4.35
CA GLU A 262 12.16 -7.76 5.06
C GLU A 262 10.79 -8.44 5.05
N PHE A 263 9.72 -7.70 5.39
CA PHE A 263 8.36 -8.22 5.32
C PHE A 263 7.96 -8.68 3.91
N ASP A 264 8.28 -7.91 2.87
CA ASP A 264 8.00 -8.30 1.48
C ASP A 264 8.72 -9.60 1.09
N LEU A 265 9.98 -9.76 1.48
CA LEU A 265 10.76 -10.98 1.23
C LEU A 265 10.21 -12.21 1.97
N GLU A 266 9.59 -12.00 3.12
CA GLU A 266 8.96 -13.03 3.97
C GLU A 266 7.47 -13.22 3.65
N THR A 267 6.93 -12.50 2.66
CA THR A 267 5.54 -12.64 2.22
C THR A 267 5.44 -13.58 1.02
N PRO A 268 4.44 -14.48 0.98
CA PRO A 268 4.16 -15.31 -0.18
C PRO A 268 3.98 -14.47 -1.45
N ARG A 269 4.56 -14.92 -2.56
CA ARG A 269 4.53 -14.22 -3.86
C ARG A 269 3.11 -14.08 -4.40
N SER A 270 2.21 -15.01 -4.06
CA SER A 270 0.80 -14.91 -4.39
C SER A 270 0.12 -13.66 -3.85
N PHE A 271 0.57 -13.10 -2.72
CA PHE A 271 -0.01 -11.91 -2.10
C PHE A 271 -0.03 -10.75 -3.09
N ARG A 272 1.11 -10.47 -3.73
CA ARG A 272 1.22 -9.39 -4.73
C ARG A 272 0.25 -9.58 -5.91
N ARG A 273 0.06 -10.83 -6.34
CA ARG A 273 -0.91 -11.15 -7.39
C ARG A 273 -2.34 -10.92 -6.92
N GLN A 274 -2.69 -11.33 -5.70
CA GLN A 274 -4.01 -11.09 -5.12
C GLN A 274 -4.27 -9.60 -4.93
N LEU A 275 -3.27 -8.86 -4.44
CA LEU A 275 -3.34 -7.42 -4.27
C LEU A 275 -3.52 -6.70 -5.61
N TYR A 276 -2.82 -7.12 -6.67
CA TYR A 276 -3.04 -6.63 -8.04
C TYR A 276 -4.48 -6.89 -8.50
N ARG A 277 -5.01 -8.10 -8.26
CA ARG A 277 -6.42 -8.43 -8.57
C ARG A 277 -7.40 -7.54 -7.79
N ALA A 278 -7.09 -7.24 -6.54
CA ALA A 278 -7.92 -6.44 -5.65
C ALA A 278 -7.92 -4.94 -5.98
N THR A 279 -6.78 -4.40 -6.43
CA THR A 279 -6.56 -2.95 -6.51
C THR A 279 -6.37 -2.39 -7.92
N VAL A 280 -6.01 -3.24 -8.89
CA VAL A 280 -5.66 -2.82 -10.26
C VAL A 280 -6.55 -3.46 -11.31
N GLN A 281 -6.94 -4.73 -11.15
CA GLN A 281 -7.86 -5.37 -12.10
C GLN A 281 -9.29 -4.80 -12.00
N ASN A 282 -10.07 -5.03 -13.06
CA ASN A 282 -11.43 -4.54 -13.25
C ASN A 282 -12.33 -4.75 -12.01
N GLU A 283 -13.02 -3.69 -11.56
CA GLU A 283 -13.92 -3.67 -10.41
C GLU A 283 -15.08 -4.68 -10.52
N ALA A 284 -15.41 -5.10 -11.75
CA ALA A 284 -16.42 -6.12 -12.05
C ALA A 284 -16.02 -7.55 -11.62
N ASN A 285 -14.77 -7.78 -11.19
CA ASN A 285 -14.32 -9.10 -10.72
C ASN A 285 -14.91 -9.40 -9.33
N SER A 286 -15.98 -10.20 -9.28
CA SER A 286 -16.64 -10.63 -8.03
C SER A 286 -15.84 -11.65 -7.23
N ASP A 287 -14.98 -12.43 -7.89
CA ASP A 287 -14.21 -13.51 -7.23
C ASP A 287 -13.32 -12.97 -6.09
N VAL A 288 -12.87 -11.72 -6.21
CA VAL A 288 -12.05 -11.08 -5.18
C VAL A 288 -12.88 -10.77 -3.93
N ASP A 289 -14.13 -10.31 -4.12
CA ASP A 289 -15.01 -10.00 -2.97
C ASP A 289 -15.36 -11.30 -2.24
N GLU A 290 -15.68 -12.36 -2.97
CA GLU A 290 -15.95 -13.68 -2.39
C GLU A 290 -14.73 -14.23 -1.64
N MET A 291 -13.53 -14.12 -2.22
CA MET A 291 -12.28 -14.50 -1.55
C MET A 291 -12.09 -13.72 -0.26
N LEU A 292 -12.24 -12.38 -0.27
CA LEU A 292 -12.03 -11.55 0.92
C LEU A 292 -13.08 -11.80 2.01
N LEU A 293 -14.32 -12.11 1.63
CA LEU A 293 -15.40 -12.44 2.56
C LEU A 293 -15.24 -13.80 3.23
N THR A 294 -14.60 -14.75 2.54
CA THR A 294 -14.54 -16.17 2.97
C THR A 294 -13.18 -16.60 3.48
N ALA A 295 -12.11 -15.88 3.14
CA ALA A 295 -10.75 -16.24 3.54
C ALA A 295 -10.49 -15.89 5.01
N PRO A 296 -10.23 -16.87 5.89
CA PRO A 296 -9.87 -16.59 7.29
C PRO A 296 -8.42 -16.08 7.43
N CYS A 297 -7.60 -16.28 6.41
CA CYS A 297 -6.19 -15.90 6.35
C CYS A 297 -5.72 -15.78 4.90
N LEU A 298 -4.44 -15.42 4.70
CA LEU A 298 -3.86 -15.31 3.36
C LEU A 298 -3.95 -16.63 2.58
N VAL A 299 -4.60 -16.60 1.41
CA VAL A 299 -4.83 -17.78 0.56
C VAL A 299 -3.59 -18.07 -0.28
N LEU A 300 -3.22 -19.35 -0.44
CA LEU A 300 -2.06 -19.76 -1.24
C LEU A 300 -2.46 -20.62 -2.44
N PRO A 301 -1.93 -20.35 -3.65
CA PRO A 301 -2.10 -21.21 -4.80
C PRO A 301 -1.26 -22.50 -4.64
N PRO A 302 -1.77 -23.69 -5.02
CA PRO A 302 -1.02 -24.95 -4.88
C PRO A 302 0.37 -24.94 -5.57
N GLN A 303 0.52 -24.16 -6.65
CA GLN A 303 1.78 -24.06 -7.39
C GLN A 303 2.92 -23.49 -6.55
N GLU A 304 2.63 -22.68 -5.53
CA GLU A 304 3.62 -22.07 -4.64
C GLU A 304 4.10 -23.03 -3.54
N LEU A 305 3.30 -24.06 -3.23
CA LEU A 305 3.71 -25.14 -2.32
C LEU A 305 4.65 -26.14 -2.99
N VAL A 306 4.49 -26.37 -4.30
CA VAL A 306 5.27 -27.38 -5.04
C VAL A 306 6.54 -26.79 -5.62
N LYS A 307 6.51 -25.52 -6.05
CA LYS A 307 7.69 -24.81 -6.55
C LYS A 307 8.22 -23.94 -5.44
N GLU A 308 9.19 -24.42 -4.68
CA GLU A 308 9.95 -23.58 -3.75
C GLU A 308 10.53 -22.40 -4.55
N SER A 309 9.91 -21.23 -4.42
CA SER A 309 10.27 -20.06 -5.19
C SER A 309 10.23 -18.86 -4.26
N GLY A 310 11.40 -18.47 -3.75
CA GLY A 310 11.55 -17.36 -2.80
C GLY A 310 12.23 -17.78 -1.50
N LYS A 311 12.22 -16.88 -0.50
CA LYS A 311 12.73 -17.16 0.86
C LYS A 311 11.72 -17.91 1.73
N VAL A 312 10.43 -17.77 1.45
CA VAL A 312 9.34 -18.38 2.22
C VAL A 312 9.32 -19.89 1.99
N ARG A 313 9.37 -20.65 3.09
CA ARG A 313 9.22 -22.11 3.09
C ARG A 313 7.98 -22.48 3.89
N PHE A 314 7.17 -23.40 3.38
CA PHE A 314 5.92 -23.77 3.99
C PHE A 314 6.00 -25.11 4.70
N PHE A 315 5.56 -25.12 5.95
CA PHE A 315 5.21 -26.32 6.68
C PHE A 315 3.73 -26.63 6.42
N VAL A 316 3.47 -27.66 5.62
CA VAL A 316 2.11 -27.96 5.16
C VAL A 316 1.39 -28.89 6.14
N ILE A 317 0.23 -28.47 6.60
CA ILE A 317 -0.68 -29.25 7.44
C ILE A 317 -1.90 -29.61 6.60
N ASP A 318 -2.08 -30.90 6.35
CA ASP A 318 -3.23 -31.44 5.64
C ASP A 318 -4.30 -31.87 6.64
N THR A 319 -5.43 -31.14 6.66
CA THR A 319 -6.50 -31.36 7.63
C THR A 319 -7.55 -32.38 7.18
N ARG A 320 -7.38 -32.99 6.00
CA ARG A 320 -8.31 -34.00 5.49
C ARG A 320 -8.27 -35.26 6.36
N PRO A 321 -9.33 -36.10 6.32
CA PRO A 321 -9.34 -37.38 7.01
C PRO A 321 -8.13 -38.25 6.68
N GLN A 322 -7.66 -39.01 7.67
CA GLN A 322 -6.46 -39.86 7.54
C GLN A 322 -6.55 -40.80 6.32
N GLU A 323 -7.74 -41.32 6.01
CA GLU A 323 -7.99 -42.17 4.84
C GLU A 323 -7.66 -41.44 3.52
N ALA A 324 -8.10 -40.19 3.37
CA ALA A 324 -7.85 -39.39 2.17
C ALA A 324 -6.37 -38.97 2.06
N PHE A 325 -5.70 -38.73 3.19
CA PHE A 325 -4.27 -38.42 3.23
C PHE A 325 -3.42 -39.59 2.72
N VAL A 326 -3.73 -40.82 3.17
CA VAL A 326 -3.00 -42.03 2.76
C VAL A 326 -3.17 -42.34 1.26
N LEU A 327 -4.31 -41.99 0.68
CA LEU A 327 -4.56 -42.15 -0.77
C LEU A 327 -3.70 -41.22 -1.64
N GLY A 328 -3.28 -40.07 -1.10
CA GLY A 328 -2.43 -39.12 -1.81
C GLY A 328 -2.33 -37.79 -1.09
N ALA A 329 -1.10 -37.40 -0.76
CA ALA A 329 -0.78 -36.14 -0.10
C ALA A 329 0.51 -35.54 -0.67
N LEU A 330 0.75 -34.26 -0.37
CA LEU A 330 2.05 -33.64 -0.65
C LEU A 330 3.12 -34.34 0.20
N PRO A 331 4.28 -34.72 -0.36
CA PRO A 331 5.28 -35.51 0.36
C PRO A 331 5.80 -34.88 1.65
N THR A 332 5.75 -33.55 1.76
CA THR A 332 6.21 -32.78 2.91
C THR A 332 5.08 -32.41 3.88
N ALA A 333 3.83 -32.79 3.59
CA ALA A 333 2.70 -32.46 4.43
C ALA A 333 2.59 -33.40 5.63
N VAL A 334 2.17 -32.85 6.76
CA VAL A 334 1.80 -33.60 7.96
C VAL A 334 0.28 -33.63 8.06
N ASN A 335 -0.30 -34.81 8.30
CA ASN A 335 -1.73 -34.93 8.48
C ASN A 335 -2.16 -34.51 9.89
N LEU A 336 -3.19 -33.68 9.96
CA LEU A 336 -3.89 -33.31 11.18
C LEU A 336 -5.39 -33.50 10.94
N ASP A 337 -5.87 -34.75 11.05
CA ASP A 337 -7.29 -35.08 10.90
C ASP A 337 -8.14 -34.47 12.04
N VAL A 338 -8.56 -33.22 11.83
CA VAL A 338 -9.28 -32.41 12.83
C VAL A 338 -10.63 -33.03 13.18
N ALA A 339 -11.30 -33.67 12.22
CA ALA A 339 -12.61 -34.29 12.42
C ALA A 339 -12.56 -35.51 13.35
N SER A 340 -11.40 -36.16 13.45
CA SER A 340 -11.19 -37.36 14.29
C SER A 340 -10.75 -37.06 15.73
N LEU A 341 -10.36 -35.83 16.04
CA LEU A 341 -9.69 -35.47 17.29
C LEU A 341 -10.59 -34.73 18.27
N ALA A 342 -10.48 -35.05 19.56
CA ALA A 342 -11.06 -34.21 20.61
C ALA A 342 -10.29 -32.88 20.71
N ARG A 343 -10.92 -31.82 21.24
CA ARG A 343 -10.31 -30.47 21.28
C ARG A 343 -8.98 -30.44 22.03
N GLU A 344 -8.91 -31.13 23.17
CA GLU A 344 -7.70 -31.21 24.00
C GLU A 344 -6.53 -31.91 23.28
N GLU A 345 -6.85 -32.94 22.48
CA GLU A 345 -5.87 -33.67 21.66
C GLU A 345 -5.38 -32.83 20.48
N LEU A 346 -6.29 -32.07 19.86
CA LEU A 346 -5.97 -31.11 18.80
C LEU A 346 -5.00 -30.04 19.32
N ASP A 347 -5.28 -29.44 20.47
CA ASP A 347 -4.42 -28.41 21.07
C ASP A 347 -3.02 -28.96 21.39
N ALA A 348 -2.93 -30.19 21.89
CA ALA A 348 -1.66 -30.88 22.13
C ALA A 348 -0.87 -31.13 20.83
N LYS A 349 -1.53 -31.62 19.78
CA LYS A 349 -0.90 -31.82 18.45
C LYS A 349 -0.45 -30.51 17.82
N VAL A 350 -1.26 -29.47 17.89
CA VAL A 350 -0.89 -28.13 17.40
C VAL A 350 0.34 -27.60 18.16
N ALA A 351 0.38 -27.77 19.48
CA ALA A 351 1.54 -27.39 20.29
C ALA A 351 2.81 -28.18 19.92
N GLU A 352 2.68 -29.45 19.56
CA GLU A 352 3.79 -30.28 19.07
C GLU A 352 4.28 -29.81 17.70
N LEU A 353 3.37 -29.60 16.73
CA LEU A 353 3.70 -29.10 15.40
C LEU A 353 4.42 -27.74 15.47
N LYS A 354 4.01 -26.87 16.41
CA LYS A 354 4.66 -25.58 16.63
C LYS A 354 6.15 -25.69 17.00
N LYS A 355 6.57 -26.77 17.67
CA LYS A 355 7.98 -27.00 18.02
C LYS A 355 8.84 -27.33 16.79
N GLY A 356 8.23 -27.82 15.71
CA GLY A 356 8.91 -28.17 14.46
C GLY A 356 9.03 -27.02 13.44
N LEU A 357 8.46 -25.85 13.73
CA LEU A 357 8.46 -24.67 12.86
C LEU A 357 9.83 -23.98 12.88
N ALA A 358 10.84 -24.60 12.26
CA ALA A 358 12.20 -24.06 12.16
C ALA A 358 12.28 -22.90 11.14
N GLY A 359 11.57 -21.80 11.39
CA GLY A 359 11.48 -20.65 10.47
C GLY A 359 10.69 -20.92 9.20
N GLN A 360 9.76 -21.89 9.24
CA GLN A 360 8.81 -22.17 8.16
C GLN A 360 7.45 -21.54 8.49
N HIS A 361 6.75 -21.09 7.47
CA HIS A 361 5.40 -20.54 7.57
C HIS A 361 4.38 -21.68 7.50
N ILE A 362 3.33 -21.62 8.30
CA ILE A 362 2.29 -22.66 8.29
C ILE A 362 1.40 -22.47 7.06
N CYS A 363 1.16 -23.55 6.32
CA CYS A 363 0.11 -23.61 5.30
C CYS A 363 -0.88 -24.71 5.69
N ILE A 364 -2.15 -24.35 5.85
CA ILE A 364 -3.22 -25.30 6.16
C ILE A 364 -3.99 -25.59 4.88
N MET A 365 -4.20 -26.87 4.56
CA MET A 365 -4.98 -27.30 3.40
C MET A 365 -6.03 -28.35 3.78
N GLY A 366 -7.19 -28.30 3.13
CA GLY A 366 -8.30 -29.22 3.38
C GLY A 366 -9.65 -28.50 3.37
N SER A 367 -10.75 -29.27 3.26
CA SER A 367 -12.12 -28.73 3.28
C SER A 367 -12.44 -27.99 4.60
N ASP A 368 -11.81 -28.41 5.69
CA ASP A 368 -12.02 -27.85 7.04
C ASP A 368 -10.95 -26.80 7.43
N ALA A 369 -10.09 -26.40 6.49
CA ALA A 369 -9.04 -25.42 6.73
C ALA A 369 -9.60 -24.06 7.18
N GLY A 370 -10.82 -23.72 6.73
CA GLY A 370 -11.49 -22.46 7.05
C GLY A 370 -11.82 -22.26 8.54
N GLY A 371 -12.11 -23.35 9.27
CA GLY A 371 -12.44 -23.33 10.69
C GLY A 371 -11.25 -23.64 11.61
N SER A 372 -10.08 -23.92 11.03
CA SER A 372 -8.87 -24.36 11.74
C SER A 372 -7.72 -23.33 11.70
N ALA A 373 -7.83 -22.33 10.82
CA ALA A 373 -6.92 -21.18 10.69
C ALA A 373 -7.36 -20.06 11.64
#